data_AF-A0A539DUX6-F1
#
_entry.id   AF-A0A539DUX6-F1
#
_cell.length_a   1.000
_cell.length_b   1.000
_cell.length_c   1.000
_cell.angle_alpha   90.00
_cell.angle_beta   90.00
_cell.angle_gamma   90.00
#
_symmetry.space_group_name_H-M   'P 1'
#
loop_
_entity.id
_entity.type
_entity.pdbx_description
1 polymer ?
#
loop_
_entity_poly.entity_id
_entity_poly.type
_entity_poly.pdbx_seq_one_letter_code
_entity_poly.pdbx_strand_id
1 'polypeptide(L)'
;VLGQVRGVILLAIRESGVGLHEYAPREIKSSVVGRGGATKEQVQFMVTRLLGLGTPPPLDASDALAVAICHHHRAGRPVLAR
;
A
#
# COMPACT_ATOMS: atom_id res chain seq x y z
N VAL A 1 12.60 -16.86 -7.09
CA VAL A 1 12.65 -16.36 -5.70
C VAL A 1 11.45 -15.47 -5.34
N LEU A 2 11.22 -14.31 -5.98
CA LEU A 2 10.11 -13.41 -5.59
C LEU A 2 8.71 -14.07 -5.66
N GLY A 3 8.45 -14.90 -6.68
CA GLY A 3 7.19 -15.66 -6.80
C GLY A 3 7.01 -16.72 -5.69
N GLN A 4 8.10 -17.32 -5.21
CA GLN A 4 8.06 -18.28 -4.10
C GLN A 4 7.72 -17.57 -2.78
N VAL A 5 8.34 -16.41 -2.54
CA VAL A 5 8.04 -15.56 -1.36
C VAL A 5 6.57 -15.15 -1.37
N ARG A 6 6.03 -14.71 -2.52
CA ARG A 6 4.62 -14.37 -2.65
C ARG A 6 3.71 -15.56 -2.33
N GLY A 7 4.03 -16.76 -2.82
CA GLY A 7 3.25 -17.97 -2.53
C GLY A 7 3.13 -18.26 -1.03
N VAL A 8 4.24 -18.16 -0.30
CA VAL A 8 4.26 -18.34 1.16
C VAL A 8 3.44 -17.28 1.88
N ILE A 9 3.58 -16.00 1.47
CA ILE A 9 2.80 -14.90 2.07
C ILE A 9 1.30 -15.09 1.84
N LEU A 10 0.88 -15.49 0.63
CA LEU A 10 -0.52 -15.72 0.30
C LEU A 10 -1.12 -16.86 1.12
N LEU A 11 -0.37 -17.95 1.33
CA LEU A 11 -0.78 -19.05 2.20
C LEU A 11 -0.97 -18.58 3.64
N ALA A 12 0.00 -17.86 4.20
CA ALA A 12 -0.06 -17.34 5.56
C ALA A 12 -1.24 -16.36 5.77
N ILE A 13 -1.54 -15.50 4.79
CA ILE A 13 -2.71 -14.61 4.82
C ILE A 13 -3.99 -15.45 4.85
N ARG A 14 -4.08 -16.49 4.03
CA ARG A 14 -5.25 -17.38 4.00
C ARG A 14 -5.46 -18.11 5.33
N GLU A 15 -4.39 -18.60 5.94
CA GLU A 15 -4.43 -19.31 7.23
C GLU A 15 -4.80 -18.37 8.41
N SER A 16 -4.44 -17.09 8.32
CA SER A 16 -4.78 -16.09 9.35
C SER A 16 -6.21 -15.53 9.24
N GLY A 17 -6.96 -15.85 8.19
CA GLY A 17 -8.34 -15.39 8.00
C GLY A 17 -8.47 -13.91 7.62
N VAL A 18 -7.35 -13.23 7.32
CA VAL A 18 -7.34 -11.81 6.90
C VAL A 18 -7.71 -11.70 5.42
N GLY A 19 -8.50 -10.68 5.08
CA GLY A 19 -8.85 -10.38 3.69
C GLY A 19 -7.62 -9.98 2.87
N LEU A 20 -7.46 -10.61 1.70
CA LEU A 20 -6.42 -10.26 0.73
C LEU A 20 -6.96 -9.24 -0.27
N HIS A 21 -6.25 -8.12 -0.42
CA HIS A 21 -6.53 -7.13 -1.45
C HIS A 21 -5.27 -6.84 -2.27
N GLU A 22 -5.43 -6.85 -3.59
CA GLU A 22 -4.36 -6.54 -4.54
C GLU A 22 -4.67 -5.25 -5.28
N TYR A 23 -3.64 -4.42 -5.46
CA TYR A 23 -3.71 -3.15 -6.18
C TYR A 23 -2.61 -3.08 -7.22
N ALA A 24 -2.93 -2.64 -8.43
CA ALA A 24 -1.91 -2.44 -9.45
C ALA A 24 -0.97 -1.26 -9.06
N PRO A 25 0.32 -1.30 -9.43
CA PRO A 25 1.25 -0.21 -9.11
C PRO A 25 0.79 1.18 -9.56
N ARG A 26 0.11 1.26 -10.73
CA ARG A 26 -0.47 2.52 -11.22
C ARG A 26 -1.61 3.00 -10.32
N GLU A 27 -2.42 2.10 -9.78
CA GLU A 27 -3.52 2.47 -8.88
C GLU A 27 -2.99 3.00 -7.56
N ILE A 28 -1.96 2.37 -7.01
CA ILE A 28 -1.27 2.84 -5.79
C ILE A 28 -0.74 4.26 -6.01
N LYS A 29 0.05 4.46 -7.07
CA LYS A 29 0.60 5.77 -7.43
C LYS A 29 -0.49 6.82 -7.66
N SER A 30 -1.57 6.46 -8.34
CA SER A 30 -2.69 7.36 -8.57
C SER A 30 -3.44 7.71 -7.29
N SER A 31 -3.58 6.78 -6.35
CA SER A 31 -4.28 7.03 -5.09
C SER A 31 -3.53 7.96 -4.13
N VAL A 32 -2.20 8.03 -4.27
CA VAL A 32 -1.32 8.83 -3.40
C VAL A 32 -0.95 10.16 -4.06
N VAL A 33 -0.63 10.16 -5.36
CA VAL A 33 -0.09 11.32 -6.08
C VAL A 33 -1.09 11.91 -7.09
N GLY A 34 -2.21 11.23 -7.35
CA GLY A 34 -3.22 11.65 -8.34
C GLY A 34 -2.91 11.22 -9.78
N ARG A 35 -1.74 10.62 -10.04
CA ARG A 35 -1.37 10.08 -11.37
C ARG A 35 -0.63 8.75 -11.27
N GLY A 36 -1.02 7.78 -12.10
CA GLY A 36 -0.40 6.45 -12.10
C GLY A 36 1.06 6.39 -12.57
N GLY A 37 1.55 7.43 -13.24
CA GLY A 37 2.93 7.55 -13.73
C GLY A 37 3.91 8.19 -12.75
N ALA A 38 3.55 8.38 -11.48
CA ALA A 38 4.42 9.03 -10.50
C ALA A 38 5.73 8.25 -10.25
N THR A 39 6.81 8.98 -9.94
CA THR A 39 8.09 8.38 -9.53
C THR A 39 8.02 7.92 -8.07
N LYS A 40 8.98 7.09 -7.63
CA LYS A 40 9.02 6.61 -6.24
C LYS A 40 9.24 7.75 -5.24
N GLU A 41 10.05 8.73 -5.62
CA GLU A 41 10.35 9.93 -4.83
C GLU A 41 9.11 10.82 -4.70
N GLN A 42 8.30 10.93 -5.76
CA GLN A 42 7.02 11.64 -5.70
C GLN A 42 6.02 10.93 -4.77
N VAL A 43 5.98 9.60 -4.80
CA VAL A 43 5.17 8.82 -3.86
C VAL A 43 5.67 9.03 -2.43
N GLN A 44 6.97 8.93 -2.18
CA GLN A 44 7.57 9.15 -0.85
C GLN A 44 7.31 10.54 -0.30
N PHE A 45 7.46 11.57 -1.13
CA PHE A 45 7.11 12.93 -0.77
C PHE A 45 5.64 13.03 -0.33
N MET A 46 4.73 12.48 -1.13
CA MET A 46 3.30 12.52 -0.83
C MET A 46 2.94 11.70 0.41
N VAL A 47 3.50 10.51 0.59
CA VAL A 47 3.32 9.68 1.80
C VAL A 47 3.74 10.46 3.04
N THR A 48 4.91 11.10 3.00
CA THR A 48 5.43 11.92 4.11
C THR A 48 4.45 13.04 4.47
N ARG A 49 3.88 13.70 3.46
CA ARG A 49 2.90 14.80 3.64
C ARG A 49 1.55 14.30 4.15
N LEU A 50 1.03 13.21 3.58
CA LEU A 50 -0.28 12.65 3.94
C LEU A 50 -0.30 12.12 5.37
N LEU A 51 0.81 11.55 5.83
CA LEU A 51 0.95 10.97 7.16
C LEU A 51 1.57 11.93 8.20
N GLY A 52 1.92 13.16 7.79
CA GLY A 52 2.53 14.14 8.69
C GLY A 52 3.88 13.72 9.27
N LEU A 53 4.67 12.94 8.53
CA LEU A 53 5.96 12.43 8.99
C LEU A 53 7.01 13.55 9.00
N GLY A 54 7.79 13.64 10.08
CA GLY A 54 8.84 14.64 10.22
C GLY A 54 10.01 14.47 9.25
N THR A 55 10.26 13.23 8.79
CA THR A 55 11.30 12.90 7.82
C THR A 55 10.78 11.89 6.80
N PRO A 56 11.23 11.94 5.54
CA PRO A 56 10.86 10.94 4.55
C PRO A 56 11.29 9.53 4.99
N PRO A 57 10.37 8.54 4.99
CA PRO A 57 10.73 7.16 5.31
C PRO A 57 11.58 6.56 4.17
N PRO A 58 12.36 5.50 4.41
CA PRO A 58 13.02 4.73 3.34
C PRO A 58 12.07 4.33 2.21
N LEU A 59 12.57 4.16 0.98
CA LEU A 59 11.73 3.95 -0.21
C LEU A 59 10.85 2.70 -0.15
N ASP A 60 11.34 1.61 0.44
CA ASP A 60 10.61 0.37 0.68
C ASP A 60 9.49 0.55 1.72
N ALA A 61 9.79 1.25 2.83
CA ALA A 61 8.78 1.62 3.82
C ALA A 61 7.71 2.56 3.22
N SER A 62 8.13 3.51 2.39
CA SER A 62 7.23 4.39 1.64
C SER A 62 6.31 3.61 0.69
N ASP A 63 6.85 2.63 -0.04
CA ASP A 63 6.06 1.78 -0.95
C ASP A 63 4.98 1.00 -0.17
N ALA A 64 5.32 0.46 1.01
CA ALA A 64 4.36 -0.22 1.87
C ALA A 64 3.27 0.72 2.41
N LEU A 65 3.65 1.92 2.89
CA LEU A 65 2.71 2.93 3.34
C LEU A 65 1.78 3.41 2.22
N ALA A 66 2.30 3.55 0.99
CA ALA A 66 1.50 3.90 -0.17
C ALA A 66 0.43 2.85 -0.49
N VAL A 67 0.75 1.56 -0.35
CA VAL A 67 -0.23 0.47 -0.50
C VAL A 67 -1.32 0.58 0.58
N ALA A 68 -0.95 0.88 1.82
CA ALA A 68 -1.91 1.06 2.92
C ALA A 68 -2.85 2.25 2.68
N ILE A 69 -2.32 3.39 2.23
CA ILE A 69 -3.13 4.56 1.84
C ILE A 69 -4.06 4.21 0.69
N CYS A 70 -3.55 3.50 -0.33
CA CYS A 70 -4.38 3.04 -1.46
C CYS A 70 -5.54 2.17 -0.98
N HIS A 71 -5.25 1.20 -0.10
CA HIS A 71 -6.27 0.35 0.50
C HIS A 71 -7.30 1.16 1.29
N HIS A 72 -6.87 2.09 2.14
CA HIS A 72 -7.77 2.94 2.92
C HIS A 72 -8.72 3.76 2.04
N HIS A 73 -8.21 4.35 0.95
CA HIS A 73 -9.04 5.09 -0.01
C HIS A 73 -10.03 4.19 -0.77
N ARG A 74 -9.69 2.91 -0.99
CA ARG A 74 -10.48 1.95 -1.78
C ARG A 74 -11.48 1.14 -0.95
N ALA A 75 -11.12 0.80 0.29
CA ALA A 75 -11.88 -0.13 1.12
C ALA A 75 -13.16 0.50 1.69
N GLY A 76 -13.26 1.84 1.70
CA GLY A 76 -14.32 2.52 2.45
C GLY A 76 -14.25 2.19 3.95
N ARG A 77 -15.08 2.83 4.78
CA ARG A 77 -15.11 2.50 6.22
C ARG A 77 -15.35 0.99 6.39
N PRO A 78 -14.48 0.24 7.09
CA PRO A 78 -14.81 -1.13 7.44
C PRO A 78 -16.09 -1.06 8.28
N VAL A 79 -17.16 -1.69 7.81
CA VAL A 79 -18.26 -2.04 8.70
C VAL A 79 -17.62 -2.96 9.72
N LEU A 80 -17.48 -2.47 10.97
CA LEU A 80 -17.04 -3.26 12.11
C LEU A 80 -17.71 -4.62 12.02
N ALA A 81 -16.92 -5.65 11.70
CA ALA A 81 -17.39 -7.02 11.76
C ALA A 81 -17.82 -7.23 13.22
N ARG A 82 -19.12 -7.48 13.40
CA ARG A 82 -19.72 -7.81 14.69
C ARG A 82 -19.14 -9.10 15.22
#